data_AF-A0A7X7NDC5-F1
#
_entry.id   AF-A0A7X7NDC5-F1
#
_cell.length_a   1.000
_cell.length_b   1.000
_cell.length_c   1.000
_cell.angle_alpha   90.00
_cell.angle_beta   90.00
_cell.angle_gamma   90.00
#
_symmetry.space_group_name_H-M   'P 1'
#
loop_
_entity.id
_entity.type
_entity.pdbx_description
1 polymer ?
#
loop_
_entity_poly.entity_id
_entity_poly.type
_entity_poly.pdbx_seq_one_letter_code
_entity_poly.pdbx_strand_id
1 'polypeptide(L)'
;MNSEKLDMLNNINRLSLTQILKEIRVKFSKLLRKEIDLAKTELKADIKSEISMVGGMGIAAVLIFLSISMLLVTLILALSEVLPAWTAGLIVSAVLLLAAAIVALISWKKRV
;
A
#
# COMPACT_ATOMS: atom_id res chain seq x y z
N MET A 1 17.54 -23.20 -67.38
CA MET A 1 17.15 -23.42 -65.98
C MET A 1 16.20 -22.28 -65.61
N ASN A 2 14.91 -22.59 -65.55
CA ASN A 2 13.78 -21.67 -65.78
C ASN A 2 13.55 -20.62 -64.68
N SER A 3 13.10 -19.43 -65.08
CA SER A 3 12.57 -18.36 -64.22
C SER A 3 11.44 -18.83 -63.30
N GLU A 4 10.59 -19.77 -63.74
CA GLU A 4 9.56 -20.39 -62.87
C GLU A 4 10.12 -21.04 -61.60
N LYS A 5 11.32 -21.64 -61.68
CA LYS A 5 11.94 -22.27 -60.50
C LYS A 5 12.48 -21.21 -59.53
N LEU A 6 12.89 -20.05 -60.04
CA LEU A 6 13.30 -18.90 -59.23
C LEU A 6 12.09 -18.22 -58.58
N ASP A 7 10.96 -18.13 -59.29
CA ASP A 7 9.72 -17.57 -58.77
C ASP A 7 9.09 -18.46 -57.68
N MET A 8 9.14 -19.78 -57.83
CA MET A 8 8.71 -20.71 -56.78
C MET A 8 9.58 -20.60 -55.51
N LEU A 9 10.91 -20.53 -55.63
CA LEU A 9 11.79 -20.37 -54.47
C LEU A 9 11.58 -19.03 -53.76
N ASN A 10 11.32 -17.95 -54.50
CA ASN A 10 10.99 -16.65 -53.93
C ASN A 10 9.65 -16.65 -53.19
N ASN A 11 8.63 -17.35 -53.71
CA ASN A 11 7.33 -17.47 -53.06
C ASN A 11 7.38 -18.33 -51.78
N ILE A 12 8.07 -19.49 -51.80
CA ILE A 12 8.19 -20.38 -50.64
C ILE A 12 8.97 -19.70 -49.50
N ASN A 13 10.02 -18.93 -49.83
CA ASN A 13 10.81 -18.19 -48.84
C ASN A 13 10.03 -17.01 -48.25
N ARG A 14 9.21 -16.30 -49.06
CA ARG A 14 8.37 -15.21 -48.54
C ARG A 14 7.19 -15.71 -47.70
N LEU A 15 6.55 -16.82 -48.09
CA LEU A 15 5.44 -17.42 -47.34
C LEU A 15 5.90 -17.92 -45.97
N SER A 16 7.05 -18.59 -45.88
CA SER A 16 7.59 -19.09 -44.60
C SER A 16 8.10 -17.98 -43.68
N LEU A 17 8.83 -16.98 -44.21
CA LEU A 17 9.29 -15.83 -43.42
C LEU A 17 8.12 -15.00 -42.89
N THR A 18 7.09 -14.77 -43.70
CA THR A 18 5.88 -14.05 -43.25
C THR A 18 5.07 -14.86 -42.25
N GLN A 19 5.01 -16.20 -42.37
CA GLN A 19 4.35 -17.08 -41.40
C GLN A 19 5.09 -17.13 -40.04
N ILE A 20 6.42 -17.23 -40.02
CA ILE A 20 7.22 -17.24 -38.78
C ILE A 20 7.09 -15.90 -38.05
N LEU A 21 7.19 -14.78 -38.78
CA LEU A 21 6.98 -13.45 -38.21
C LEU A 21 5.57 -13.28 -37.63
N LYS A 22 4.56 -13.85 -38.30
CA LYS A 22 3.17 -13.86 -37.81
C LYS A 22 3.05 -14.67 -36.52
N GLU A 23 3.62 -15.87 -36.46
CA GLU A 23 3.59 -16.71 -35.26
C GLU A 23 4.34 -16.11 -34.07
N ILE A 24 5.53 -15.55 -34.29
CA ILE A 24 6.31 -14.88 -33.24
C ILE A 24 5.53 -13.69 -32.68
N ARG A 25 4.92 -12.87 -33.55
CA ARG A 25 4.08 -11.74 -33.13
C ARG A 25 2.87 -12.21 -32.30
N VAL A 26 2.24 -13.31 -32.69
CA VAL A 26 1.10 -13.89 -31.98
C VAL A 26 1.52 -14.43 -30.60
N LYS A 27 2.64 -15.15 -30.53
CA LYS A 27 3.19 -15.69 -29.27
C LYS A 27 3.64 -14.58 -28.33
N PHE A 28 4.35 -13.58 -28.85
CA PHE A 28 4.78 -12.41 -28.09
C PHE A 28 3.59 -11.63 -27.53
N SER A 29 2.56 -11.36 -28.35
CA SER A 29 1.32 -10.70 -27.90
C SER A 29 0.60 -11.50 -26.81
N LYS A 30 0.63 -12.84 -26.87
CA LYS A 30 0.04 -13.72 -25.86
C LYS A 30 0.82 -13.69 -24.53
N LEU A 31 2.14 -13.68 -24.59
CA LEU A 31 3.02 -13.59 -23.41
C LEU A 31 2.86 -12.24 -22.71
N LEU A 32 2.92 -11.15 -23.49
CA LEU A 32 2.77 -9.80 -22.95
C LEU A 32 1.41 -9.61 -22.27
N ARG A 33 0.33 -10.10 -22.89
CA ARG A 33 -1.00 -10.08 -22.26
C ARG A 33 -1.04 -10.87 -20.96
N LYS A 34 -0.37 -12.03 -20.91
CA LYS A 34 -0.29 -12.85 -19.71
C LYS A 34 0.42 -12.12 -18.57
N GLU A 35 1.57 -11.51 -18.82
CA GLU A 35 2.30 -10.75 -17.79
C GLU A 35 1.53 -9.51 -17.36
N ILE A 36 0.86 -8.81 -18.28
CA ILE A 36 0.01 -7.66 -17.93
C ILE A 36 -1.18 -8.11 -17.08
N ASP A 37 -1.84 -9.21 -17.43
CA ASP A 37 -2.99 -9.72 -16.66
C ASP A 37 -2.55 -10.27 -15.30
N LEU A 38 -1.38 -10.91 -15.23
CA LEU A 38 -0.79 -11.38 -13.97
C LEU A 38 -0.41 -10.18 -13.09
N ALA A 39 0.32 -9.21 -13.63
CA ALA A 39 0.71 -7.99 -12.91
C ALA A 39 -0.51 -7.20 -12.42
N LYS A 40 -1.58 -7.09 -13.23
CA LYS A 40 -2.84 -6.48 -12.81
C LYS A 40 -3.49 -7.26 -11.66
N THR A 41 -3.39 -8.57 -11.66
CA THR A 41 -3.98 -9.42 -10.62
C THR A 41 -3.20 -9.30 -9.31
N GLU A 42 -1.87 -9.31 -9.39
CA GLU A 42 -0.97 -9.12 -8.26
C GLU A 42 -1.13 -7.72 -7.67
N LEU A 43 -1.09 -6.66 -8.50
CA LEU A 43 -1.39 -5.29 -8.07
C LEU A 43 -2.74 -5.17 -7.36
N LYS A 44 -3.80 -5.80 -7.89
CA LYS A 44 -5.12 -5.78 -7.23
C LYS A 44 -5.11 -6.53 -5.90
N ALA A 45 -4.40 -7.65 -5.80
CA ALA A 45 -4.29 -8.43 -4.58
C ALA A 45 -3.53 -7.65 -3.51
N ASP A 46 -2.40 -7.02 -3.87
CA ASP A 46 -1.59 -6.20 -2.99
C ASP A 46 -2.38 -5.00 -2.47
N ILE A 47 -2.97 -4.21 -3.38
CA ILE A 47 -3.81 -3.06 -3.04
C ILE A 47 -4.96 -3.47 -2.12
N LYS A 48 -5.64 -4.59 -2.41
CA LYS A 48 -6.76 -5.06 -1.60
C LYS A 48 -6.32 -5.52 -0.21
N SER A 49 -5.15 -6.15 -0.09
CA SER A 49 -4.58 -6.57 1.20
C SER A 49 -4.20 -5.36 2.06
N GLU A 50 -3.57 -4.35 1.44
CA GLU A 50 -3.11 -3.15 2.12
C GLU A 50 -4.28 -2.25 2.55
N ILE A 51 -5.28 -2.04 1.67
CA ILE A 51 -6.50 -1.29 1.99
C ILE A 51 -7.34 -2.01 3.06
N SER A 52 -7.46 -3.33 2.99
CA SER A 52 -8.20 -4.11 4.00
C SER A 52 -7.58 -3.94 5.39
N MET A 53 -6.26 -3.78 5.47
CA MET A 53 -5.56 -3.57 6.73
C MET A 53 -5.77 -2.14 7.26
N VAL A 54 -5.75 -1.14 6.37
CA VAL A 54 -5.99 0.28 6.73
C VAL A 54 -7.43 0.52 7.19
N GLY A 55 -8.43 -0.13 6.57
CA GLY A 55 -9.85 0.09 6.89
C GLY A 55 -10.21 -0.25 8.35
N GLY A 56 -9.73 -1.39 8.85
CA GLY A 56 -9.95 -1.80 10.25
C GLY A 56 -9.10 -1.01 11.25
N MET A 57 -7.85 -0.69 10.88
CA MET A 57 -6.95 0.09 11.74
C MET A 57 -7.44 1.53 11.97
N GLY A 58 -8.08 2.16 10.98
CA GLY A 58 -8.65 3.50 11.14
C GLY A 58 -9.71 3.56 12.23
N ILE A 59 -10.66 2.62 12.22
CA ILE A 59 -11.72 2.54 13.25
C ILE A 59 -11.11 2.22 14.62
N ALA A 60 -10.18 1.26 14.68
CA ALA A 60 -9.50 0.91 15.92
C ALA A 60 -8.71 2.11 16.50
N ALA A 61 -8.01 2.89 15.66
CA ALA A 61 -7.29 4.08 16.08
C ALA A 61 -8.23 5.14 16.66
N VAL A 62 -9.38 5.39 16.02
CA VAL A 62 -10.39 6.31 16.54
C VAL A 62 -10.96 5.82 17.88
N LEU A 63 -11.26 4.53 18.01
CA LEU A 63 -11.77 3.97 19.27
C LEU A 63 -10.74 4.05 20.40
N ILE A 64 -9.47 3.75 20.12
CA ILE A 64 -8.36 3.89 21.10
C ILE A 64 -8.21 5.36 21.49
N PHE A 65 -8.23 6.28 20.52
CA PHE A 65 -8.13 7.72 20.79
C PHE A 65 -9.28 8.21 21.68
N LEU A 66 -10.51 7.80 21.39
CA LEU A 66 -11.68 8.13 22.22
C LEU A 66 -11.58 7.51 23.62
N SER A 67 -11.12 6.26 23.72
CA SER A 67 -10.93 5.58 25.00
C SER A 67 -9.90 6.29 25.89
N ILE A 68 -8.74 6.67 25.32
CA ILE A 68 -7.72 7.45 26.03
C ILE A 68 -8.27 8.80 26.46
N SER A 69 -9.03 9.47 25.57
CA SER A 69 -9.65 10.77 25.88
C SER A 69 -10.62 10.67 27.06
N MET A 70 -11.46 9.63 27.10
CA MET A 70 -12.37 9.37 28.21
C MET A 70 -11.62 9.07 29.51
N LEU A 71 -10.54 8.28 29.46
CA LEU A 71 -9.70 8.03 30.64
C LEU A 71 -9.08 9.32 31.20
N LEU A 72 -8.64 10.24 30.34
CA LEU A 72 -8.12 11.54 30.77
C LEU A 72 -9.21 12.38 31.43
N VAL A 73 -10.43 12.41 30.87
CA VAL A 73 -11.57 13.11 31.48
C VAL A 73 -11.90 12.50 32.84
N THR A 74 -11.98 11.17 32.95
CA THR A 74 -12.20 10.47 34.23
C THR A 74 -11.13 10.83 35.25
N LEU A 75 -9.85 10.88 34.85
CA LEU A 75 -8.75 11.24 35.73
C LEU A 75 -8.87 12.69 36.22
N ILE A 76 -9.22 13.62 35.35
CA ILE A 76 -9.45 15.03 35.71
C ILE A 76 -10.62 15.14 36.70
N LEU A 77 -11.73 14.44 36.45
CA LEU A 77 -12.89 14.44 37.34
C LEU A 77 -12.55 13.86 38.72
N ALA A 78 -11.82 12.74 38.76
CA ALA A 78 -11.38 12.12 40.02
C ALA A 78 -10.45 13.05 40.81
N LEU A 79 -9.50 13.72 40.15
CA LEU A 79 -8.64 14.71 40.81
C LEU A 79 -9.42 15.97 41.21
N SER A 80 -10.48 16.32 40.48
CA SER A 80 -11.31 17.48 40.77
C SER A 80 -12.10 17.36 42.07
N GLU A 81 -12.20 16.17 42.68
CA GLU A 81 -12.80 16.03 44.01
C GLU A 81 -11.92 16.63 45.12
N VAL A 82 -10.60 16.67 44.90
CA VAL A 82 -9.62 17.13 45.91
C VAL A 82 -9.04 18.51 45.61
N LEU A 83 -9.12 18.98 44.36
CA LEU A 83 -8.63 20.30 43.93
C LEU A 83 -9.53 20.91 42.86
N PRO A 84 -9.44 22.23 42.59
CA PRO A 84 -10.23 22.86 41.53
C PRO A 84 -10.06 22.17 40.16
N ALA A 85 -11.15 22.07 39.39
CA ALA A 85 -11.15 21.37 38.10
C ALA A 85 -10.10 21.91 37.12
N TRP A 86 -9.83 23.22 37.16
CA TRP A 86 -8.84 23.86 36.29
C TRP A 86 -7.40 23.43 36.63
N THR A 87 -7.05 23.29 37.91
CA THR A 87 -5.73 22.79 38.33
C THR A 87 -5.58 21.30 38.03
N ALA A 88 -6.64 20.51 38.20
CA ALA A 88 -6.65 19.09 37.83
C ALA A 88 -6.34 18.90 36.34
N GLY A 89 -7.00 19.68 35.47
CA GLY A 89 -6.72 19.68 34.03
C GLY A 89 -5.28 20.06 33.68
N LEU A 90 -4.72 21.08 34.35
CA LEU A 90 -3.32 21.50 34.12
C LEU A 90 -2.31 20.43 34.54
N ILE A 91 -2.53 19.75 35.67
CA ILE A 91 -1.63 18.69 36.14
C ILE A 91 -1.64 17.51 35.16
N VAL A 92 -2.84 17.03 34.78
CA VAL A 92 -2.97 15.89 33.87
C VAL A 92 -2.36 16.21 32.50
N SER A 93 -2.59 17.41 31.96
CA SER A 93 -2.00 17.84 30.68
C SER A 93 -0.48 17.99 30.76
N ALA A 94 0.08 18.52 31.85
CA ALA A 94 1.52 18.61 32.05
C ALA A 94 2.19 17.23 32.08
N VAL A 95 1.59 16.26 32.80
CA VAL A 95 2.09 14.87 32.85
C VAL A 95 2.07 14.24 31.46
N LEU A 96 0.98 14.44 30.70
CA LEU A 96 0.86 13.90 29.35
C LEU A 96 1.88 14.52 28.38
N LEU A 97 2.11 15.83 28.47
CA LEU A 97 3.13 16.52 27.67
C LEU A 97 4.54 16.02 27.99
N LEU A 98 4.86 15.78 29.26
CA LEU A 98 6.15 15.19 29.65
C LEU A 98 6.33 13.79 29.07
N ALA A 99 5.30 12.94 29.15
CA ALA A 99 5.33 11.62 28.55
C ALA A 99 5.51 11.70 27.02
N ALA A 100 4.79 12.59 26.35
CA ALA A 100 4.91 12.82 24.91
C ALA A 100 6.31 13.30 24.52
N ALA A 101 6.90 14.23 25.29
CA ALA A 101 8.26 14.71 25.07
C ALA A 101 9.29 13.58 25.20
N ILE A 102 9.18 12.72 26.22
CA ILE A 102 10.08 11.56 26.40
C ILE A 102 9.97 10.61 25.20
N VAL A 103 8.76 10.25 24.79
CA VAL A 103 8.53 9.36 23.64
C VAL A 103 9.07 9.97 22.35
N ALA A 104 8.86 11.28 22.14
CA ALA A 104 9.38 12.01 20.98
C ALA A 104 10.92 12.00 20.94
N LEU A 105 11.58 12.25 22.08
CA LEU A 105 13.04 12.23 22.20
C LEU A 105 13.62 10.82 21.93
N ILE A 106 13.01 9.77 22.48
CA ILE A 106 13.42 8.38 22.23
C ILE A 106 13.24 8.02 20.76
N SER A 107 12.11 8.42 20.16
CA SER A 107 11.80 8.14 18.76
C SER A 107 12.77 8.87 17.81
N TRP A 108 13.14 10.10 18.13
CA TRP A 108 14.14 10.86 17.38
C TRP A 108 15.50 10.17 17.43
N LYS A 109 15.96 9.77 18.62
CA LYS A 109 17.25 9.07 18.81
C LYS A 109 17.34 7.72 18.08
N LYS A 110 16.20 7.11 17.72
CA LYS A 110 16.18 5.86 16.93
C LYS A 110 16.28 6.07 15.43
N ARG A 111 16.01 7.28 14.91
CA ARG A 111 16.04 7.58 13.47
C ARG A 111 17.35 8.22 13.00
N VAL A 112 18.12 8.81 13.91
CA VAL A 112 19.48 9.34 13.68
C VAL A 112 20.49 8.31 14.17
#